data_AF-V9HTQ3-F1
#
_entry.id   AF-V9HTQ3-F1
#
_cell.length_a   1.000
_cell.length_b   1.000
_cell.length_c   1.000
_cell.angle_alpha   90.00
_cell.angle_beta   90.00
_cell.angle_gamma   90.00
#
_symmetry.space_group_name_H-M   'P 1'
#
loop_
_entity.id
_entity.type
_entity.pdbx_description
1 polymer ?
#
loop_
_entity_poly.entity_id
_entity_poly.type
_entity_poly.pdbx_seq_one_letter_code
_entity_poly.pdbx_strand_id
1 'polypeptide(L)'
;MIKKLQHKFILISVLTIFAVMTIILCIGNFILYKNINDRQNNLLNILIDNGGYFPEKIDDGKIKNNDEQAPFREENKDFEKTRKPYFEISPEAPYENRFFSAVFSDNGNLISINTGFISAISTTQATDMSHSVYKSNKLTGYLGNYKYKKADYSDGNDNCIFRQYKRS
;
A
#
# COMPACT_ATOMS: atom_id res chain seq x y z
N MET A 1 -0.91 60.55 18.56
CA MET A 1 -1.73 59.68 17.68
C MET A 1 -0.90 58.84 16.70
N ILE A 2 0.23 59.35 16.18
CA ILE A 2 1.09 58.67 15.20
C ILE A 2 1.63 57.29 15.65
N LYS A 3 1.95 57.11 16.95
CA LYS A 3 2.48 55.83 17.50
C LYS A 3 1.49 54.67 17.40
N LYS A 4 0.18 54.94 17.53
CA LYS A 4 -0.88 53.93 17.34
C LYS A 4 -1.00 53.50 15.88
N LEU A 5 -0.62 54.36 14.93
CA LEU A 5 -0.65 54.05 13.50
C LEU A 5 0.58 53.21 13.09
N GLN A 6 1.76 53.54 13.63
CA GLN A 6 3.00 52.80 13.38
C GLN A 6 2.95 51.36 13.92
N HIS A 7 2.40 51.13 15.12
CA HIS A 7 2.23 49.77 15.64
C HIS A 7 1.26 48.93 14.82
N LYS A 8 0.16 49.52 14.31
CA LYS A 8 -0.76 48.82 13.41
C LYS A 8 -0.05 48.41 12.12
N PHE A 9 0.81 49.28 11.58
CA PHE A 9 1.57 48.98 10.36
C PHE A 9 2.57 47.83 10.57
N ILE A 10 3.36 47.89 11.65
CA ILE A 10 4.31 46.82 12.00
C ILE A 10 3.59 45.50 12.27
N LEU A 11 2.46 45.54 12.98
CA LEU A 11 1.65 44.35 13.26
C LEU A 11 1.17 43.68 11.96
N ILE A 12 0.70 44.46 10.98
CA ILE A 12 0.25 43.93 9.70
C ILE A 12 1.43 43.28 8.95
N SER A 13 2.61 43.91 8.95
CA SER A 13 3.81 43.35 8.30
C SER A 13 4.30 42.06 8.95
N VAL A 14 4.26 41.96 10.28
CA VAL A 14 4.61 40.72 11.00
C VAL A 14 3.56 39.65 10.71
N LEU A 15 2.28 40.02 10.65
CA LEU A 15 1.19 39.10 10.39
C LEU A 15 1.23 38.54 8.96
N THR A 16 1.61 39.35 7.96
CA THR A 16 1.77 38.85 6.58
C THR A 16 2.91 37.87 6.46
N ILE A 17 4.06 38.14 7.08
CA ILE A 17 5.19 37.20 7.09
C ILE A 17 4.79 35.89 7.76
N PHE A 18 4.10 35.98 8.91
CA PHE A 18 3.59 34.81 9.62
C PHE A 18 2.57 34.01 8.79
N ALA A 19 1.66 34.70 8.12
CA ALA A 19 0.67 34.07 7.23
C ALA A 19 1.35 33.33 6.07
N VAL A 20 2.33 33.96 5.41
CA VAL A 20 3.07 33.32 4.31
C VAL A 20 3.80 32.07 4.78
N MET A 21 4.48 32.12 5.93
CA MET A 21 5.12 30.95 6.54
C MET A 21 4.11 29.83 6.81
N THR A 22 2.97 30.16 7.39
CA THR A 22 1.91 29.19 7.69
C THR A 22 1.37 28.55 6.41
N ILE A 23 1.14 29.34 5.36
CA ILE A 23 0.62 28.86 4.07
C ILE A 23 1.58 27.86 3.43
N ILE A 24 2.89 28.16 3.40
CA ILE A 24 3.89 27.26 2.82
C ILE A 24 3.94 25.93 3.57
N LEU A 25 3.93 25.97 4.92
CA LEU A 25 3.90 24.77 5.75
C LEU A 25 2.62 23.95 5.54
N CYS A 26 1.46 24.60 5.47
CA CYS A 26 0.19 23.93 5.23
C CYS A 26 0.13 23.26 3.86
N ILE A 27 0.55 23.96 2.80
CA ILE A 27 0.54 23.41 1.43
C ILE A 27 1.51 22.22 1.34
N GLY A 28 2.73 22.35 1.88
CA GLY A 28 3.71 21.27 1.90
C GLY A 28 3.19 20.04 2.64
N ASN A 29 2.64 20.22 3.83
CA ASN A 29 2.04 19.11 4.59
C ASN A 29 0.83 18.50 3.89
N PHE A 30 0.01 19.30 3.22
CA PHE A 30 -1.15 18.81 2.48
C PHE A 30 -0.76 17.96 1.28
N ILE A 31 0.23 18.38 0.50
CA ILE A 31 0.78 17.60 -0.62
C ILE A 31 1.40 16.30 -0.09
N LEU A 32 2.18 16.37 0.99
CA LEU A 32 2.78 15.20 1.62
C LEU A 32 1.71 14.21 2.10
N TYR A 33 0.66 14.70 2.76
CA TYR A 33 -0.43 13.88 3.26
C TYR A 33 -1.18 13.15 2.12
N LYS A 34 -1.49 13.86 1.03
CA LYS A 34 -2.12 13.25 -0.15
C LYS A 34 -1.25 12.17 -0.78
N ASN A 35 0.04 12.47 -1.02
CA ASN A 35 0.97 11.53 -1.63
C ASN A 35 1.15 10.25 -0.80
N ILE A 36 1.15 10.36 0.54
CA ILE A 36 1.24 9.19 1.43
C ILE A 36 -0.01 8.32 1.28
N ASN A 37 -1.20 8.89 1.27
CA ASN A 37 -2.44 8.12 1.21
C ASN A 37 -2.59 7.32 -0.10
N ASP A 38 -2.19 7.92 -1.23
CA ASP A 38 -2.25 7.27 -2.54
C ASP A 38 -1.22 6.14 -2.66
N ARG A 39 -0.02 6.32 -2.09
CA ARG A 39 1.00 5.26 -2.01
C ARG A 39 0.50 4.05 -1.21
N GLN A 40 -0.30 4.26 -0.16
CA GLN A 40 -0.85 3.15 0.63
C GLN A 40 -1.83 2.28 -0.17
N ASN A 41 -2.68 2.90 -1.00
CA ASN A 41 -3.62 2.17 -1.85
C ASN A 41 -2.90 1.42 -2.97
N ASN A 42 -1.90 2.07 -3.59
CA ASN A 42 -1.13 1.46 -4.67
C ASN A 42 -0.36 0.22 -4.20
N LEU A 43 0.25 0.24 -3.01
CA LEU A 43 0.95 -0.94 -2.49
C LEU A 43 0.01 -2.13 -2.25
N LEU A 44 -1.19 -1.89 -1.69
CA LEU A 44 -2.18 -2.97 -1.51
C LEU A 44 -2.69 -3.50 -2.84
N ASN A 45 -2.83 -2.63 -3.86
CA ASN A 45 -3.20 -3.05 -5.21
C ASN A 45 -2.11 -3.94 -5.82
N ILE A 46 -0.84 -3.51 -5.76
CA ILE A 46 0.29 -4.29 -6.28
C ILE A 46 0.39 -5.65 -5.59
N LEU A 47 0.26 -5.68 -4.26
CA LEU A 47 0.29 -6.93 -3.50
C LEU A 47 -0.87 -7.85 -3.89
N ILE A 48 -2.07 -7.30 -4.10
CA ILE A 48 -3.22 -8.09 -4.54
C ILE A 48 -3.00 -8.64 -5.93
N ASP A 49 -2.56 -7.83 -6.88
CA ASP A 49 -2.39 -8.23 -8.27
C ASP A 49 -1.30 -9.32 -8.42
N ASN A 50 -0.38 -9.42 -7.45
CA ASN A 50 0.70 -10.40 -7.38
C ASN A 50 0.44 -11.53 -6.36
N GLY A 51 -0.83 -11.81 -6.02
CA GLY A 51 -1.18 -12.98 -5.20
C GLY A 51 -0.67 -12.92 -3.75
N GLY A 52 -0.46 -11.72 -3.21
CA GLY A 52 0.06 -11.53 -1.85
C GLY A 52 1.56 -11.41 -1.74
N TYR A 53 2.29 -11.33 -2.86
CA TYR A 53 3.74 -11.20 -2.88
C TYR A 53 4.17 -9.84 -3.42
N PHE A 54 5.31 -9.34 -2.94
CA PHE A 54 5.96 -8.23 -3.61
C PHE A 54 6.46 -8.74 -4.97
N PRO A 55 6.23 -7.97 -6.04
CA PRO A 55 6.68 -8.41 -7.35
C PRO A 55 8.22 -8.47 -7.34
N GLU A 56 8.73 -9.57 -7.87
CA GLU A 56 10.17 -9.79 -7.96
C GLU A 56 10.73 -8.86 -9.04
N LYS A 57 11.91 -8.28 -8.81
CA LYS A 57 12.61 -7.58 -9.88
C LYS A 57 12.86 -8.60 -10.98
N ILE A 58 12.22 -8.43 -12.13
CA ILE A 58 12.62 -9.14 -13.33
C ILE A 58 13.98 -8.56 -13.67
N ASP A 59 15.05 -9.27 -13.30
CA ASP A 59 16.38 -8.97 -13.80
C ASP A 59 16.32 -9.09 -15.32
N ASP A 60 16.30 -7.95 -16.02
CA ASP A 60 16.37 -7.87 -17.49
C ASP A 60 17.65 -8.54 -18.05
N GLY A 61 18.57 -9.00 -17.19
CA GLY A 61 19.77 -9.77 -17.51
C GLY A 61 19.62 -11.30 -17.45
N LYS A 62 18.47 -11.86 -17.06
CA LYS A 62 18.29 -13.33 -16.93
C LYS A 62 17.24 -13.93 -17.88
N ILE A 63 16.83 -13.23 -18.92
CA ILE A 63 16.22 -13.89 -20.10
C ILE A 63 17.34 -14.29 -21.07
N LYS A 64 18.19 -15.21 -20.62
CA LYS A 64 18.94 -16.08 -21.51
C LYS A 64 18.93 -17.47 -20.90
N ASN A 65 18.11 -18.30 -21.53
CA ASN A 65 18.10 -19.76 -21.46
C ASN A 65 17.73 -20.32 -20.08
N ASN A 66 16.47 -20.74 -19.94
CA ASN A 66 16.20 -22.16 -19.79
C ASN A 66 14.70 -22.41 -19.99
N ASP A 67 14.44 -23.30 -20.91
CA ASP A 67 13.16 -23.94 -21.14
C ASP A 67 12.76 -24.70 -19.88
N GLU A 68 11.90 -24.14 -19.03
CA GLU A 68 11.16 -24.90 -18.03
C GLU A 68 9.83 -24.16 -17.75
N GLN A 69 8.75 -24.85 -18.07
CA GLN A 69 7.39 -24.34 -18.18
C GLN A 69 6.83 -23.80 -16.85
N ALA A 70 6.58 -22.48 -16.79
CA ALA A 70 5.53 -21.94 -15.94
C ALA A 70 4.16 -22.26 -16.59
N PRO A 71 3.19 -22.84 -15.89
CA PRO A 71 1.90 -23.17 -16.48
C PRO A 71 1.07 -21.89 -16.64
N PHE A 72 0.52 -21.71 -17.84
CA PHE A 72 -0.42 -20.66 -18.26
C PHE A 72 0.15 -19.24 -18.43
N ARG A 73 0.79 -19.02 -19.58
CA ARG A 73 0.78 -17.70 -20.21
C ARG A 73 0.46 -17.86 -21.70
N GLU A 74 -0.81 -17.63 -22.05
CA GLU A 74 -1.18 -17.45 -23.46
C GLU A 74 -0.40 -16.25 -24.02
N GLU A 75 0.36 -16.53 -25.07
CA GLU A 75 1.21 -15.61 -25.79
C GLU A 75 0.36 -14.72 -26.70
N ASN A 76 -0.31 -13.72 -26.12
CA ASN A 76 -0.84 -12.60 -26.88
C ASN A 76 0.25 -11.51 -26.96
N LYS A 77 1.05 -11.60 -28.04
CA LYS A 77 1.74 -10.43 -28.61
C LYS A 77 0.66 -9.40 -28.95
N ASP A 78 0.92 -8.11 -28.76
CA ASP A 78 0.03 -6.97 -29.07
C ASP A 78 -0.57 -6.21 -27.86
N PHE A 79 0.08 -6.25 -26.69
CA PHE A 79 -0.14 -5.22 -25.67
C PHE A 79 1.15 -4.48 -25.35
N GLU A 80 1.41 -3.44 -26.15
CA GLU A 80 2.18 -2.26 -25.76
C GLU A 80 1.40 -1.47 -24.67
N LYS A 81 1.10 -2.13 -23.55
CA LYS A 81 0.57 -1.47 -22.37
C LYS A 81 1.76 -0.91 -21.63
N THR A 82 2.01 0.38 -21.85
CA THR A 82 2.59 1.34 -20.89
C THR A 82 2.95 0.65 -19.57
N ARG A 83 4.20 0.16 -19.47
CA ARG A 83 4.76 -0.36 -18.23
C ARG A 83 4.69 0.80 -17.25
N LYS A 84 3.63 0.87 -16.43
CA LYS A 84 3.56 1.85 -15.34
C LYS A 84 4.88 1.73 -14.59
N PRO A 85 5.57 2.84 -14.29
CA PRO A 85 6.91 2.82 -13.76
C PRO A 85 6.86 1.94 -12.53
N TYR A 86 7.37 0.72 -12.70
CA TYR A 86 7.49 -0.26 -11.68
C TYR A 86 8.55 0.35 -10.78
N PHE A 87 8.05 1.09 -9.79
CA PHE A 87 8.82 1.67 -8.72
C PHE A 87 9.86 0.62 -8.37
N GLU A 88 11.15 0.97 -8.41
CA GLU A 88 12.22 0.07 -7.97
C GLU A 88 11.95 -0.25 -6.51
N ILE A 89 11.12 -1.26 -6.27
CA ILE A 89 10.76 -1.73 -4.96
C ILE A 89 12.07 -2.28 -4.42
N SER A 90 12.63 -1.61 -3.42
CA SER A 90 13.88 -2.07 -2.82
C SER A 90 13.63 -3.41 -2.11
N PRO A 91 14.65 -4.27 -1.99
CA PRO A 91 14.54 -5.56 -1.29
C PRO A 91 14.02 -5.43 0.15
N GLU A 92 14.17 -4.26 0.77
CA GLU A 92 13.73 -3.95 2.13
C GLU A 92 12.24 -3.59 2.21
N ALA A 93 11.61 -3.22 1.09
CA ALA A 93 10.22 -2.75 1.05
C ALA A 93 9.21 -3.71 1.71
N PRO A 94 9.30 -5.05 1.56
CA PRO A 94 8.39 -5.98 2.26
C PRO A 94 8.45 -5.83 3.79
N TYR A 95 9.65 -5.71 4.34
CA TYR A 95 9.91 -5.60 5.77
C TYR A 95 9.58 -4.19 6.32
N GLU A 96 9.78 -3.16 5.51
CA GLU A 96 9.39 -1.79 5.85
C GLU A 96 7.86 -1.63 5.94
N ASN A 97 7.15 -2.29 5.02
CA ASN A 97 5.71 -2.13 4.87
C ASN A 97 4.90 -3.01 5.83
N ARG A 98 5.52 -4.03 6.44
CA ARG A 98 4.95 -4.90 7.48
C ARG A 98 3.53 -5.38 7.16
N PHE A 99 3.44 -6.47 6.43
CA PHE A 99 2.17 -6.99 5.94
C PHE A 99 2.09 -8.51 6.08
N PHE A 100 0.89 -9.04 5.96
CA PHE A 100 0.63 -10.46 5.78
C PHE A 100 -0.46 -10.67 4.74
N SER A 101 -0.48 -11.84 4.13
CA SER A 101 -1.51 -12.26 3.17
C SER A 101 -2.14 -13.57 3.62
N ALA A 102 -3.39 -13.76 3.27
CA ALA A 102 -4.16 -14.97 3.50
C ALA A 102 -4.94 -15.32 2.23
N VAL A 103 -4.94 -16.59 1.88
CA VAL A 103 -5.64 -17.13 0.72
C VAL A 103 -6.74 -18.04 1.22
N PHE A 104 -7.96 -17.78 0.79
CA PHE A 104 -9.13 -18.59 1.06
C PHE A 104 -9.56 -19.34 -0.20
N SER A 105 -10.09 -20.54 -0.01
CA SER A 105 -10.84 -21.25 -1.04
C SER A 105 -12.23 -20.61 -1.20
N ASP A 106 -12.87 -20.80 -2.36
CA ASP A 106 -14.30 -20.52 -2.58
C ASP A 106 -15.22 -21.02 -1.45
N ASN A 107 -14.84 -22.12 -0.80
CA ASN A 107 -15.61 -22.72 0.30
C ASN A 107 -15.39 -22.02 1.66
N GLY A 108 -14.59 -20.95 1.73
CA GLY A 108 -14.27 -20.21 2.94
C GLY A 108 -13.22 -20.85 3.85
N ASN A 109 -12.53 -21.88 3.37
CA ASN A 109 -11.41 -22.52 4.06
C ASN A 109 -10.12 -21.74 3.82
N LEU A 110 -9.34 -21.50 4.87
CA LEU A 110 -8.02 -20.88 4.75
C LEU A 110 -7.04 -21.88 4.10
N ILE A 111 -6.57 -21.58 2.89
CA ILE A 111 -5.60 -22.38 2.13
C ILE A 111 -4.18 -22.08 2.59
N SER A 112 -3.83 -20.80 2.71
CA SER A 112 -2.50 -20.39 3.12
C SER A 112 -2.52 -19.05 3.85
N ILE A 113 -1.51 -18.84 4.69
CA ILE A 113 -1.27 -17.59 5.36
C ILE A 113 0.23 -17.30 5.40
N ASN A 114 0.63 -16.11 4.99
CA ASN A 114 2.03 -15.68 4.98
C ASN A 114 2.21 -14.50 5.92
N THR A 115 2.76 -14.77 7.10
CA THR A 115 3.13 -13.75 8.10
C THR A 115 4.62 -13.42 8.09
N GLY A 116 5.39 -13.86 7.08
CA GLY A 116 6.85 -13.72 7.03
C GLY A 116 7.36 -12.28 7.02
N PHE A 117 6.51 -11.34 6.59
CA PHE A 117 6.84 -9.92 6.50
C PHE A 117 6.31 -9.11 7.69
N ILE A 118 5.80 -9.75 8.74
CA ILE A 118 5.32 -9.08 9.95
C ILE A 118 5.62 -9.86 11.24
N SER A 119 6.35 -9.24 12.16
CA SER A 119 6.68 -9.83 13.47
C SER A 119 5.71 -9.44 14.59
N ALA A 120 4.86 -8.43 14.35
CA ALA A 120 4.00 -7.85 15.38
C ALA A 120 2.77 -8.70 15.74
N ILE A 121 2.50 -9.77 15.00
CA ILE A 121 1.34 -10.66 15.20
C ILE A 121 1.77 -12.11 15.08
N SER A 122 1.07 -13.00 15.78
CA SER A 122 1.23 -14.44 15.59
C SER A 122 0.42 -14.94 14.40
N THR A 123 0.77 -16.11 13.88
CA THR A 123 -0.01 -16.77 12.82
C THR A 123 -1.46 -16.99 13.25
N THR A 124 -1.72 -17.35 14.50
CA THR A 124 -3.09 -17.49 15.04
C THR A 124 -3.88 -16.19 14.97
N GLN A 125 -3.28 -15.07 15.42
CA GLN A 125 -3.93 -13.76 15.34
C GLN A 125 -4.21 -13.37 13.88
N ALA A 126 -3.25 -13.62 12.99
CA ALA A 126 -3.41 -13.35 11.56
C ALA A 126 -4.55 -14.19 10.96
N THR A 127 -4.71 -15.45 11.36
CA THR A 127 -5.82 -16.33 10.94
C THR A 127 -7.18 -15.79 11.41
N ASP A 128 -7.31 -15.41 12.68
CA ASP A 128 -8.56 -14.87 13.22
C ASP A 128 -8.98 -13.57 12.52
N MET A 129 -7.99 -12.69 12.27
CA MET A 129 -8.19 -11.46 11.52
C MET A 129 -8.62 -11.74 10.08
N SER A 130 -7.97 -12.70 9.43
CA SER A 130 -8.29 -13.14 8.06
C SER A 130 -9.72 -13.64 7.95
N HIS A 131 -10.15 -14.52 8.86
CA HIS A 131 -11.53 -15.01 8.90
C HIS A 131 -12.56 -13.90 9.14
N SER A 132 -12.22 -12.93 10.00
CA SER A 132 -13.10 -11.80 10.29
C SER A 132 -13.34 -10.92 9.06
N VAL A 133 -12.29 -10.67 8.27
CA VAL A 133 -12.41 -9.91 7.01
C VAL A 133 -13.05 -10.73 5.90
N TYR A 134 -12.74 -12.02 5.80
CA TYR A 134 -13.35 -12.91 4.81
C TYR A 134 -14.87 -12.91 4.91
N LYS A 135 -15.40 -13.05 6.13
CA LYS A 135 -16.84 -12.99 6.45
C LYS A 135 -17.46 -11.59 6.23
N SER A 136 -16.65 -10.56 6.02
CA SER A 136 -17.13 -9.22 5.76
C SER A 136 -17.46 -9.04 4.28
N ASN A 137 -18.58 -8.36 4.00
CA ASN A 137 -18.95 -7.93 2.63
C ASN A 137 -18.13 -6.72 2.14
N LYS A 138 -17.09 -6.31 2.88
CA LYS A 138 -16.25 -5.16 2.53
C LYS A 138 -14.99 -5.62 1.81
N LEU A 139 -14.74 -5.05 0.64
CA LEU A 139 -13.52 -5.29 -0.13
C LEU A 139 -12.31 -4.52 0.39
N THR A 140 -12.51 -3.43 1.13
CA THR A 140 -11.43 -2.65 1.75
C THR A 140 -11.86 -2.13 3.11
N GLY A 141 -10.91 -1.89 3.99
CA GLY A 141 -11.21 -1.26 5.27
C GLY A 141 -10.03 -1.25 6.22
N TYR A 142 -10.35 -1.04 7.50
CA TYR A 142 -9.41 -1.10 8.61
C TYR A 142 -9.89 -2.10 9.64
N LEU A 143 -8.96 -2.87 10.19
CA LEU A 143 -9.16 -3.76 11.33
C LEU A 143 -8.05 -3.46 12.35
N GLY A 144 -8.40 -2.76 13.42
CA GLY A 144 -7.42 -2.26 14.40
C GLY A 144 -6.35 -1.37 13.74
N ASN A 145 -5.08 -1.76 13.88
CA ASN A 145 -3.94 -1.06 13.30
C ASN A 145 -3.62 -1.49 11.85
N TYR A 146 -4.48 -2.28 11.22
CA TYR A 146 -4.25 -2.86 9.90
C TYR A 146 -5.24 -2.31 8.89
N LYS A 147 -4.74 -1.93 7.71
CA LYS A 147 -5.55 -1.70 6.53
C LYS A 147 -5.62 -2.99 5.73
N TYR A 148 -6.82 -3.39 5.32
CA TYR A 148 -7.01 -4.60 4.53
C TYR A 148 -7.64 -4.31 3.18
N LYS A 149 -7.36 -5.21 2.22
CA LYS A 149 -8.08 -5.30 0.96
C LYS A 149 -8.31 -6.79 0.61
N LYS A 150 -9.51 -7.09 0.11
CA LYS A 150 -9.95 -8.40 -0.37
C LYS A 150 -10.12 -8.33 -1.89
N ALA A 151 -9.70 -9.38 -2.58
CA ALA A 151 -9.91 -9.54 -4.01
C ALA A 151 -10.14 -11.01 -4.34
N ASP A 152 -11.09 -11.22 -5.23
CA ASP A 152 -11.48 -12.55 -5.69
C ASP A 152 -10.65 -12.83 -6.95
N TYR A 153 -9.97 -13.97 -6.99
CA TYR A 153 -9.22 -14.40 -8.17
C TYR A 153 -10.07 -15.31 -9.05
N SER A 154 -9.90 -15.19 -10.37
CA SER A 154 -10.62 -15.97 -11.39
C SER A 154 -10.49 -17.50 -11.24
N ASP A 155 -9.51 -17.96 -10.45
CA ASP A 155 -9.21 -19.37 -10.21
C ASP A 155 -10.04 -20.00 -9.06
N GLY A 156 -11.01 -19.27 -8.48
CA GLY A 156 -11.83 -19.78 -7.38
C GLY A 156 -11.16 -19.69 -6.00
N ASN A 157 -10.30 -18.70 -5.81
CA ASN A 157 -9.65 -18.41 -4.53
C ASN A 157 -9.79 -16.93 -4.19
N ASP A 158 -10.02 -16.63 -2.93
CA ASP A 158 -10.14 -15.27 -2.40
C ASP A 158 -8.88 -14.87 -1.65
N ASN A 159 -8.22 -13.80 -2.09
CA ASN A 159 -7.02 -13.28 -1.45
C ASN A 159 -7.35 -12.09 -0.56
N CYS A 160 -6.92 -12.19 0.71
CA CYS A 160 -7.00 -11.13 1.70
C CYS A 160 -5.59 -10.63 2.04
N ILE A 161 -5.35 -9.32 1.88
CA ILE A 161 -4.07 -8.70 2.22
C ILE A 161 -4.26 -7.70 3.34
N PHE A 162 -3.37 -7.75 4.32
CA PHE A 162 -3.38 -6.92 5.50
C PHE A 162 -2.04 -6.22 5.67
N ARG A 163 -2.07 -4.90 5.81
CA ARG A 163 -0.87 -4.08 6.01
C ARG A 163 -0.97 -3.24 7.27
N GLN A 164 0.09 -3.22 8.08
CA GLN A 164 0.14 -2.40 9.28
C GLN A 164 0.14 -0.90 8.91
N TYR A 165 -0.86 -0.16 9.39
CA TYR A 165 -1.08 1.26 9.09
C TYR A 165 -0.50 2.19 10.17
N LYS A 166 -0.43 1.75 11.44
CA LYS A 166 0.19 2.48 12.54
C LYS A 166 1.38 1.72 13.11
N ARG A 167 2.54 2.40 13.23
CA ARG A 167 3.66 1.92 14.05
C ARG A 167 3.27 2.15 15.51
N SER A 168 3.14 1.05 16.26
CA SER A 168 3.07 1.08 17.72
C SER A 168 4.46 1.30 18.31
#